data_AF-A0A7S1RBL5-F1
#
_entry.id   AF-A0A7S1RBL5-F1
#
_cell.length_a   1.000
_cell.length_b   1.000
_cell.length_c   1.000
_cell.angle_alpha   90.00
_cell.angle_beta   90.00
_cell.angle_gamma   90.00
#
_symmetry.space_group_name_H-M   'P 1'
#
loop_
_entity.id
_entity.type
_entity.pdbx_description
1 polymer ?
#
loop_
_entity_poly.entity_id
_entity_poly.type
_entity_poly.pdbx_seq_one_letter_code
_entity_poly.pdbx_strand_id
1 'polypeptide(L)'
;MAQASSARDAAPRSPLALQGAQQPPAKMGSGLSCKIQDSIVTPGKESVVSDPIEVDYDKFLDEILAFVKYPIPPEQEPVLKSVVVNELNGPDEFEVTVTLDGPKLTSFNVGNPDHPDCDFIAGHVKFIVDRAGRKVVSENNEGHWVGDAEKLALKTFITFTKDPLRVDYYWEMPDGSRKVDSTTKQLLEAVIQPAVAKLTLRKVTVDVDEGKKVFKAGPIDASLATYDTFFDGMLAIFKEAPGTVVEELSETKFKVVVANDDQNMGYTVYNHDKDKGTVEGSMFSADGTKKTSSTVYTIGKSPLTFEAYSELAGGERMVGVGLLRRMQDVMDATLNKAKSSGSIFGGLFG
;
A
#
# COMPACT_ATOMS: atom_id res chain seq x y z
N MET A 1 6.30 33.96 -45.44
CA MET A 1 5.74 33.93 -44.08
C MET A 1 5.30 32.51 -43.80
N ALA A 2 6.16 31.71 -43.17
CA ALA A 2 5.83 30.39 -42.65
C ALA A 2 6.15 30.46 -41.16
N GLN A 3 5.13 30.32 -40.31
CA GLN A 3 5.30 30.29 -38.87
C GLN A 3 5.91 28.94 -38.49
N ALA A 4 7.15 28.98 -38.01
CA ALA A 4 7.78 27.86 -37.33
C ALA A 4 7.05 27.65 -36.01
N SER A 5 6.30 26.55 -35.92
CA SER A 5 5.71 26.03 -34.69
C SER A 5 6.85 25.67 -33.74
N SER A 6 6.96 26.39 -32.62
CA SER A 6 7.89 26.05 -31.56
C SER A 6 7.48 24.73 -30.92
N ALA A 7 8.26 23.68 -31.19
CA ALA A 7 8.25 22.47 -30.40
C ALA A 7 8.53 22.88 -28.95
N ARG A 8 7.50 22.79 -28.09
CA ARG A 8 7.67 22.95 -26.66
C ARG A 8 8.43 21.73 -26.16
N ASP A 9 9.65 21.94 -25.70
CA ASP A 9 10.38 21.04 -24.80
C ASP A 9 9.59 20.90 -23.50
N ALA A 10 8.51 20.11 -23.53
CA ALA A 10 7.96 19.52 -22.32
C ALA A 10 8.80 18.28 -22.07
N ALA A 11 9.63 18.31 -21.01
CA ALA A 11 10.28 17.10 -20.52
C ALA A 11 9.21 15.99 -20.44
N PRO A 12 9.49 14.76 -20.93
CA PRO A 12 8.54 13.67 -20.84
C PRO A 12 8.17 13.54 -19.37
N ARG A 13 6.93 13.91 -19.04
CA ARG A 13 6.38 13.67 -17.72
C ARG A 13 6.43 12.17 -17.58
N SER A 14 7.29 11.66 -16.70
CA SER A 14 7.26 10.23 -16.37
C SER A 14 5.80 9.93 -16.00
N PRO A 15 5.10 9.11 -16.79
CA PRO A 15 3.67 8.83 -16.59
C PRO A 15 3.45 8.18 -15.22
N LEU A 16 4.55 7.69 -14.64
CA LEU A 16 4.70 7.22 -13.30
C LEU A 16 5.93 7.87 -12.63
N ALA A 17 5.89 9.17 -12.39
CA ALA A 17 6.28 9.70 -11.08
C ALA A 17 5.32 9.20 -9.96
N LEU A 18 4.87 7.95 -10.09
CA LEU A 18 4.34 7.04 -9.10
C LEU A 18 5.55 6.40 -8.37
N GLN A 19 6.49 7.24 -7.90
CA GLN A 19 6.61 7.28 -6.45
C GLN A 19 5.20 7.64 -6.04
N GLY A 20 4.37 6.63 -5.69
CA GLY A 20 2.98 6.87 -5.32
C GLY A 20 2.96 8.14 -4.48
N ALA A 21 2.00 9.03 -4.69
CA ALA A 21 1.67 9.96 -3.61
C ALA A 21 1.51 9.06 -2.39
N GLN A 22 2.58 8.96 -1.61
CA GLN A 22 2.74 7.96 -0.58
C GLN A 22 1.68 8.42 0.37
N GLN A 23 0.56 7.71 0.43
CA GLN A 23 -0.35 7.94 1.53
C GLN A 23 0.54 7.78 2.76
N PRO A 24 0.64 8.82 3.61
CA PRO A 24 1.37 8.67 4.84
C PRO A 24 0.82 7.39 5.47
N PRO A 25 1.67 6.44 5.89
CA PRO A 25 1.18 5.23 6.53
C PRO A 25 0.17 5.68 7.58
N ALA A 26 -1.04 5.13 7.53
CA ALA A 26 -2.06 5.46 8.49
C ALA A 26 -1.43 5.25 9.88
N LYS A 27 -1.13 6.33 10.60
CA LYS A 27 -0.47 6.27 11.92
C LYS A 27 -1.47 5.67 12.90
N MET A 28 -1.60 4.35 12.86
CA MET A 28 -2.64 3.62 13.56
C MET A 28 -1.95 2.72 14.57
N GLY A 29 -1.76 3.28 15.77
CA GLY A 29 -1.17 2.59 16.91
C GLY A 29 0.36 2.72 17.02
N SER A 30 0.90 2.17 18.11
CA SER A 30 2.32 2.08 18.46
C SER A 30 3.11 1.15 17.51
N GLY A 31 2.96 1.36 16.20
CA GLY A 31 3.65 0.60 15.18
C GLY A 31 5.16 0.74 15.30
N LEU A 32 5.87 -0.28 14.83
CA LEU A 32 7.32 -0.26 14.75
C LEU A 32 7.79 1.03 14.07
N SER A 33 8.64 1.80 14.75
CA SER A 33 9.13 3.07 14.24
C SER A 33 10.52 2.93 13.64
N CYS A 34 10.80 3.71 12.60
CA CYS A 34 12.12 3.81 12.01
C CYS A 34 12.74 5.19 12.25
N LYS A 35 14.06 5.28 12.30
CA LYS A 35 14.81 6.53 12.50
C LYS A 35 15.94 6.63 11.49
N ILE A 36 16.18 7.84 10.98
CA ILE A 36 17.40 8.15 10.24
C ILE A 36 18.49 8.38 11.27
N GLN A 37 19.54 7.57 11.23
CA GLN A 37 20.64 7.60 12.18
C GLN A 37 21.89 6.92 11.61
N ASP A 38 22.98 6.90 12.37
CA ASP A 38 24.18 6.15 11.98
C ASP A 38 23.87 4.65 11.85
N SER A 39 24.43 4.03 10.82
CA SER A 39 24.26 2.62 10.52
C SER A 39 24.89 1.76 11.60
N ILE A 40 24.13 0.76 12.05
CA ILE A 40 24.58 -0.23 13.03
C ILE A 40 25.67 -1.11 12.40
N VAL A 41 25.54 -1.41 11.11
CA VAL A 41 26.44 -2.33 10.41
C VAL A 41 27.55 -1.63 9.62
N THR A 42 27.45 -0.31 9.40
CA THR A 42 28.49 0.50 8.76
C THR A 42 28.67 1.84 9.51
N PRO A 43 29.32 1.85 10.68
CA PRO A 43 29.46 3.06 11.49
C PRO A 43 30.08 4.24 10.72
N GLY A 44 29.56 5.43 10.95
CA GLY A 44 29.92 6.66 10.24
C GLY A 44 29.19 6.87 8.90
N LYS A 45 28.17 6.07 8.59
CA LYS A 45 27.32 6.20 7.39
C LYS A 45 25.85 6.19 7.81
N GLU A 46 25.08 7.14 7.32
CA GLU A 46 23.64 7.22 7.62
C GLU A 46 22.88 5.99 7.09
N SER A 47 21.78 5.66 7.76
CA SER A 47 20.83 4.61 7.38
C SER A 47 19.47 4.90 8.01
N VAL A 48 18.43 4.22 7.52
CA VAL A 48 17.17 4.07 8.24
C VAL A 48 17.28 2.82 9.11
N VAL A 49 17.09 2.98 10.41
CA VAL A 49 17.16 1.89 11.39
C VAL A 49 15.82 1.73 12.09
N SER A 50 15.31 0.50 12.15
CA SER A 50 14.11 0.18 12.90
C SER A 50 14.36 0.12 14.41
N ASP A 51 13.31 0.34 15.20
CA ASP A 51 13.26 -0.12 16.58
C ASP A 51 13.43 -1.66 16.67
N PRO A 52 13.71 -2.23 17.87
CA PRO A 52 13.75 -3.67 18.07
C PRO A 52 12.47 -4.36 17.61
N ILE A 53 12.62 -5.51 16.96
CA ILE A 53 11.52 -6.34 16.46
C ILE A 53 11.51 -7.66 17.22
N GLU A 54 10.42 -7.95 17.91
CA GLU A 54 10.25 -9.16 18.72
C GLU A 54 9.53 -10.26 17.94
N VAL A 55 10.18 -10.75 16.88
CA VAL A 55 9.69 -11.83 16.02
C VAL A 55 10.77 -12.83 15.68
N ASP A 56 10.37 -14.01 15.22
CA ASP A 56 11.28 -14.96 14.59
C ASP A 56 11.85 -14.38 13.29
N TYR A 57 13.17 -14.44 13.14
CA TYR A 57 13.89 -13.84 12.01
C TYR A 57 13.50 -14.48 10.68
N ASP A 58 13.45 -15.81 10.61
CA ASP A 58 13.22 -16.52 9.35
C ASP A 58 11.80 -16.26 8.85
N LYS A 59 10.80 -16.34 9.74
CA LYS A 59 9.42 -15.96 9.40
C LYS A 59 9.29 -14.51 8.99
N PHE A 60 9.99 -13.60 9.68
CA PHE A 60 9.97 -12.18 9.32
C PHE A 60 10.58 -11.94 7.93
N LEU A 61 11.73 -12.54 7.64
CA LEU A 61 12.33 -12.47 6.31
C LEU A 61 11.37 -13.02 5.25
N ASP A 62 10.75 -14.18 5.47
CA ASP A 62 9.83 -14.79 4.51
C ASP A 62 8.62 -13.87 4.21
N GLU A 63 8.10 -13.15 5.21
CA GLU A 63 7.04 -12.16 4.99
C GLU A 63 7.52 -10.94 4.18
N ILE A 64 8.74 -10.46 4.42
CA ILE A 64 9.35 -9.39 3.61
C ILE A 64 9.53 -9.86 2.16
N LEU A 65 9.99 -11.10 1.96
CA LEU A 65 10.17 -11.68 0.62
C LEU A 65 8.83 -11.87 -0.10
N ALA A 66 7.80 -12.31 0.60
CA ALA A 66 6.44 -12.39 0.06
C ALA A 66 5.90 -11.01 -0.34
N PHE A 67 6.24 -9.96 0.43
CA PHE A 67 5.87 -8.59 0.08
C PHE A 67 6.53 -8.15 -1.23
N VAL A 68 7.86 -8.29 -1.36
CA VAL A 68 8.61 -7.81 -2.54
C VAL A 68 8.38 -8.65 -3.80
N LYS A 69 7.98 -9.92 -3.68
CA LYS A 69 7.58 -10.77 -4.81
C LYS A 69 6.23 -10.35 -5.43
N TYR A 70 5.44 -9.54 -4.73
CA TYR A 70 4.24 -8.89 -5.27
C TYR A 70 4.20 -7.43 -4.79
N PRO A 71 4.99 -6.52 -5.37
CA PRO A 71 5.17 -5.16 -4.87
C PRO A 71 4.10 -4.20 -5.40
N ILE A 72 2.88 -4.69 -5.66
CA ILE A 72 1.79 -3.89 -6.24
C ILE A 72 1.01 -3.21 -5.12
N PRO A 73 0.99 -1.86 -5.07
CA PRO A 73 0.10 -1.15 -4.18
C PRO A 73 -1.35 -1.24 -4.70
N PRO A 74 -2.35 -1.14 -3.81
CA PRO A 74 -3.77 -1.25 -4.18
C PRO A 74 -4.21 -0.36 -5.35
N GLU A 75 -3.58 0.82 -5.49
CA GLU A 75 -3.90 1.82 -6.50
C GLU A 75 -3.47 1.42 -7.92
N GLN A 76 -2.51 0.50 -8.05
CA GLN A 76 -2.03 0.01 -9.34
C GLN A 76 -2.76 -1.25 -9.81
N GLU A 77 -3.46 -1.97 -8.93
CA GLU A 77 -4.25 -3.17 -9.28
C GLU A 77 -5.24 -2.95 -10.44
N PRO A 78 -5.96 -1.81 -10.55
CA PRO A 78 -6.85 -1.54 -11.69
C PRO A 78 -6.17 -1.60 -13.06
N VAL A 79 -4.90 -1.23 -13.12
CA VAL A 79 -4.11 -1.12 -14.35
C VAL A 79 -3.04 -2.22 -14.43
N LEU A 80 -3.02 -3.15 -13.48
CA LEU A 80 -2.06 -4.25 -13.49
C LEU A 80 -2.34 -5.19 -14.69
N LYS A 81 -1.27 -5.50 -15.42
CA LYS A 81 -1.27 -6.52 -16.48
C LYS A 81 -0.72 -7.84 -15.95
N SER A 82 0.45 -7.79 -15.34
CA SER A 82 1.12 -8.98 -14.80
C SER A 82 2.19 -8.63 -13.77
N VAL A 83 2.40 -9.58 -12.85
CA VAL A 83 3.61 -9.67 -12.01
C VAL A 83 4.30 -10.98 -12.35
N VAL A 84 5.53 -10.92 -12.80
CA VAL A 84 6.34 -12.09 -13.15
C VAL A 84 7.48 -12.19 -12.16
N VAL A 85 7.60 -13.35 -11.51
CA VAL A 85 8.74 -13.68 -10.64
C VAL A 85 9.58 -14.73 -11.36
N ASN A 86 10.81 -14.39 -11.71
CA ASN A 86 11.75 -15.26 -12.39
C ASN A 86 12.87 -15.68 -11.43
N GLU A 87 12.91 -16.94 -11.03
CA GLU A 87 13.99 -17.47 -10.19
C GLU A 87 15.25 -17.70 -11.04
N LEU A 88 16.36 -17.06 -10.67
CA LEU A 88 17.61 -17.13 -11.44
C LEU A 88 18.48 -18.29 -10.96
N ASN A 89 18.82 -18.28 -9.68
CA ASN A 89 19.69 -19.26 -9.04
C ASN A 89 19.05 -19.82 -7.76
N GLY A 90 17.75 -20.15 -7.85
CA GLY A 90 16.94 -20.66 -6.75
C GLY A 90 16.11 -19.58 -6.04
N PRO A 91 15.49 -19.92 -4.89
CA PRO A 91 14.45 -19.07 -4.27
C PRO A 91 14.97 -17.76 -3.66
N ASP A 92 16.30 -17.66 -3.47
CA ASP A 92 17.00 -16.54 -2.84
C ASP A 92 17.70 -15.62 -3.86
N GLU A 93 17.65 -15.93 -5.16
CA GLU A 93 18.04 -15.01 -6.23
C GLU A 93 16.97 -14.99 -7.32
N PHE A 94 16.21 -13.90 -7.41
CA PHE A 94 15.05 -13.80 -8.30
C PHE A 94 14.86 -12.37 -8.82
N GLU A 95 14.18 -12.26 -9.96
CA GLU A 95 13.74 -11.01 -10.56
C GLU A 95 12.23 -10.88 -10.44
N VAL A 96 11.77 -9.65 -10.22
CA VAL A 96 10.34 -9.29 -10.21
C VAL A 96 10.12 -8.24 -11.28
N THR A 97 9.28 -8.55 -12.26
CA THR A 97 8.83 -7.62 -13.29
C THR A 97 7.35 -7.33 -13.11
N VAL A 98 7.04 -6.04 -12.94
CA VAL A 98 5.67 -5.52 -12.87
C VAL A 98 5.34 -4.82 -14.17
N THR A 99 4.32 -5.30 -14.86
CA THR A 99 3.81 -4.69 -16.08
C THR A 99 2.41 -4.14 -15.85
N LEU A 100 2.22 -2.88 -16.19
CA LEU A 100 0.93 -2.20 -16.22
C LEU A 100 0.41 -2.15 -17.66
N ASP A 101 -0.90 -2.34 -17.80
CA ASP A 101 -1.59 -2.44 -19.07
C ASP A 101 -1.73 -1.06 -19.73
N GLY A 102 -1.12 -0.89 -20.90
CA GLY A 102 -1.10 0.37 -21.66
C GLY A 102 -2.50 0.91 -21.96
N PRO A 103 -3.38 0.12 -22.60
CA PRO A 103 -4.77 0.52 -22.85
C PRO A 103 -5.53 0.96 -21.60
N LYS A 104 -5.38 0.23 -20.47
CA LYS A 104 -6.00 0.64 -19.20
C LYS A 104 -5.42 1.96 -18.71
N LEU A 105 -4.10 2.14 -18.68
CA LEU A 105 -3.44 3.40 -18.30
C LEU A 105 -3.94 4.58 -19.16
N THR A 106 -4.09 4.37 -20.47
CA THR A 106 -4.66 5.36 -21.39
C THR A 106 -6.10 5.74 -21.00
N SER A 107 -6.92 4.78 -20.59
CA SER A 107 -8.29 5.05 -20.10
C SER A 107 -8.36 5.89 -18.80
N PHE A 108 -7.25 5.93 -18.05
CA PHE A 108 -7.03 6.77 -16.88
C PHE A 108 -6.29 8.08 -17.21
N ASN A 109 -6.01 8.38 -18.48
CA ASN A 109 -5.23 9.54 -18.95
C ASN A 109 -3.79 9.60 -18.40
N VAL A 110 -3.20 8.44 -18.10
CA VAL A 110 -1.79 8.31 -17.66
C VAL A 110 -0.97 7.40 -18.59
N GLY A 111 -1.56 6.96 -19.71
CA GLY A 111 -0.92 6.15 -20.74
C GLY A 111 0.10 6.93 -21.58
N ASN A 112 0.85 6.22 -22.43
CA ASN A 112 1.76 6.85 -23.38
C ASN A 112 0.91 7.57 -24.46
N PRO A 113 1.00 8.90 -24.61
CA PRO A 113 0.15 9.64 -25.55
C PRO A 113 0.47 9.31 -27.02
N ASP A 114 1.72 8.93 -27.31
CA ASP A 114 2.17 8.61 -28.67
C ASP A 114 1.90 7.14 -29.02
N HIS A 115 1.85 6.27 -28.01
CA HIS A 115 1.64 4.83 -28.15
C HIS A 115 0.65 4.30 -27.11
N PRO A 116 -0.67 4.57 -27.26
CA PRO A 116 -1.68 4.29 -26.22
C PRO A 116 -1.84 2.81 -25.84
N ASP A 117 -1.40 1.90 -26.70
CA ASP A 117 -1.41 0.45 -26.47
C ASP A 117 -0.11 -0.08 -25.85
N CYS A 118 0.89 0.79 -25.63
CA CYS A 118 2.18 0.39 -25.07
C CYS A 118 2.09 0.20 -23.55
N ASP A 119 2.49 -0.98 -23.09
CA ASP A 119 2.54 -1.27 -21.65
C ASP A 119 3.68 -0.54 -20.96
N PHE A 120 3.51 -0.32 -19.66
CA PHE A 120 4.54 0.28 -18.81
C PHE A 120 5.15 -0.77 -17.88
N ILE A 121 6.47 -0.89 -17.87
CA ILE A 121 7.19 -1.65 -16.86
C ILE A 121 7.33 -0.76 -15.63
N ALA A 122 6.47 -0.95 -14.63
CA ALA A 122 6.46 -0.13 -13.42
C ALA A 122 7.59 -0.48 -12.45
N GLY A 123 8.09 -1.70 -12.52
CA GLY A 123 9.24 -2.13 -11.76
C GLY A 123 9.89 -3.34 -12.41
N HIS A 124 11.20 -3.31 -12.50
CA HIS A 124 12.01 -4.49 -12.77
C HIS A 124 13.12 -4.49 -11.72
N VAL A 125 13.06 -5.47 -10.82
CA VAL A 125 13.92 -5.51 -9.64
C VAL A 125 14.52 -6.88 -9.49
N LYS A 126 15.86 -6.94 -9.45
CA LYS A 126 16.59 -8.16 -9.10
C LYS A 126 16.85 -8.18 -7.60
N PHE A 127 16.56 -9.29 -6.95
CA PHE A 127 16.81 -9.52 -5.52
C PHE A 127 17.85 -10.62 -5.31
N ILE A 128 18.73 -10.40 -4.35
CA ILE A 128 19.71 -11.37 -3.86
C ILE A 128 19.56 -11.44 -2.33
N VAL A 129 19.25 -12.62 -1.82
CA VAL A 129 19.00 -12.90 -0.41
C VAL A 129 20.13 -13.76 0.14
N ASP A 130 20.82 -13.25 1.14
CA ASP A 130 21.78 -13.99 1.95
C ASP A 130 21.17 -14.23 3.33
N ARG A 131 20.53 -15.40 3.50
CA ARG A 131 19.89 -15.77 4.77
C ARG A 131 20.89 -15.92 5.91
N ALA A 132 22.07 -16.48 5.62
CA ALA A 132 23.11 -16.71 6.63
C ALA A 132 23.74 -15.39 7.10
N GLY A 133 24.07 -14.51 6.16
CA GLY A 133 24.56 -13.15 6.41
C GLY A 133 23.48 -12.14 6.78
N ARG A 134 22.22 -12.56 6.78
CA ARG A 134 21.04 -11.74 7.10
C ARG A 134 20.95 -10.47 6.28
N LYS A 135 21.04 -10.60 4.96
CA LYS A 135 21.09 -9.48 4.03
C LYS A 135 20.16 -9.70 2.85
N VAL A 136 19.50 -8.63 2.42
CA VAL A 136 18.83 -8.57 1.11
C VAL A 136 19.42 -7.40 0.35
N VAL A 137 19.82 -7.65 -0.89
CA VAL A 137 20.23 -6.62 -1.84
C VAL A 137 19.24 -6.63 -2.99
N SER A 138 18.86 -5.46 -3.45
CA SER A 138 18.03 -5.34 -4.65
C SER A 138 18.63 -4.34 -5.64
N GLU A 139 18.61 -4.66 -6.92
CA GLU A 139 18.94 -3.73 -8.02
C GLU A 139 17.63 -3.30 -8.68
N ASN A 140 17.29 -2.02 -8.59
CA ASN A 140 15.98 -1.49 -8.98
C ASN A 140 16.16 -0.64 -10.24
N ASN A 141 15.45 -1.01 -11.30
CA ASN A 141 15.44 -0.23 -12.53
C ASN A 141 14.33 0.82 -12.51
N GLU A 142 14.55 1.93 -13.22
CA GLU A 142 13.54 2.96 -13.43
C GLU A 142 12.36 2.37 -14.21
N GLY A 143 11.15 2.83 -13.89
CA GLY A 143 9.98 2.50 -14.68
C GLY A 143 10.11 3.05 -16.10
N HIS A 144 9.76 2.24 -17.10
CA HIS A 144 9.96 2.56 -18.51
C HIS A 144 8.86 1.96 -19.38
N TRP A 145 8.62 2.53 -20.56
CA TRP A 145 7.70 1.93 -21.53
C TRP A 145 8.33 0.71 -22.18
N VAL A 146 7.52 -0.27 -22.57
CA VAL A 146 8.04 -1.45 -23.28
C VAL A 146 8.72 -1.01 -24.58
N GLY A 147 9.98 -1.41 -24.74
CA GLY A 147 10.83 -1.05 -25.89
C GLY A 147 11.84 0.07 -25.58
N ASP A 148 11.64 0.82 -24.50
CA ASP A 148 12.64 1.77 -24.02
C ASP A 148 13.84 1.06 -23.38
N ALA A 149 14.98 1.76 -23.33
CA ALA A 149 16.17 1.24 -22.68
C ALA A 149 15.99 1.20 -21.15
N GLU A 150 16.28 0.05 -20.56
CA GLU A 150 16.30 -0.11 -19.13
C GLU A 150 17.46 0.65 -18.47
N LYS A 151 17.20 1.27 -17.33
CA LYS A 151 18.18 2.06 -16.59
C LYS A 151 18.11 1.73 -15.10
N LEU A 152 19.27 1.41 -14.52
CA LEU A 152 19.40 1.23 -13.07
C LEU A 152 19.09 2.55 -12.35
N ALA A 153 18.07 2.54 -11.50
CA ALA A 153 17.69 3.66 -10.66
C ALA A 153 18.55 3.73 -9.41
N LEU A 154 18.65 2.61 -8.69
CA LEU A 154 19.32 2.50 -7.40
C LEU A 154 19.52 1.04 -6.99
N LYS A 155 20.37 0.82 -5.99
CA LYS A 155 20.40 -0.42 -5.21
C LYS A 155 19.83 -0.17 -3.82
N THR A 156 19.13 -1.15 -3.26
CA THR A 156 18.77 -1.13 -1.84
C THR A 156 19.52 -2.21 -1.09
N PHE A 157 19.85 -1.90 0.15
CA PHE A 157 20.53 -2.81 1.06
C PHE A 157 19.73 -2.89 2.34
N ILE A 158 19.30 -4.10 2.69
CA ILE A 158 18.62 -4.41 3.94
C ILE A 158 19.53 -5.36 4.70
N THR A 159 19.89 -5.01 5.93
CA THR A 159 20.62 -5.90 6.85
C THR A 159 19.81 -6.10 8.12
N PHE A 160 19.69 -7.36 8.57
CA PHE A 160 18.95 -7.70 9.78
C PHE A 160 19.93 -8.03 10.92
N THR A 161 19.94 -7.22 11.97
CA THR A 161 20.85 -7.41 13.11
C THR A 161 20.40 -8.57 14.01
N LYS A 162 21.30 -9.02 14.90
CA LYS A 162 21.00 -9.98 15.96
C LYS A 162 20.94 -9.23 17.30
N ASP A 163 20.01 -9.63 18.17
CA ASP A 163 19.98 -9.31 19.60
C ASP A 163 20.16 -7.82 19.97
N PRO A 164 19.13 -6.98 19.73
CA PRO A 164 17.83 -7.31 19.18
C PRO A 164 17.82 -7.39 17.65
N LEU A 165 16.82 -8.09 17.11
CA LEU A 165 16.51 -8.00 15.68
C LEU A 165 16.10 -6.56 15.34
N ARG A 166 16.82 -5.94 14.41
CA ARG A 166 16.50 -4.64 13.81
C ARG A 166 16.77 -4.71 12.32
N VAL A 167 16.22 -3.76 11.57
CA VAL A 167 16.51 -3.57 10.16
C VAL A 167 17.35 -2.31 9.98
N ASP A 168 18.50 -2.44 9.32
CA ASP A 168 19.35 -1.35 8.84
C ASP A 168 19.21 -1.28 7.31
N TYR A 169 18.79 -0.12 6.81
CA TYR A 169 18.36 0.07 5.44
C TYR A 169 18.91 1.35 4.82
N TYR A 170 19.36 1.27 3.57
CA TYR A 170 19.73 2.46 2.80
C TYR A 170 19.62 2.22 1.30
N TRP A 171 19.64 3.32 0.54
CA TRP A 171 19.80 3.30 -0.91
C TRP A 171 21.21 3.67 -1.32
N GLU A 172 21.68 3.04 -2.40
CA GLU A 172 22.89 3.42 -3.12
C GLU A 172 22.48 3.87 -4.51
N MET A 173 22.86 5.10 -4.86
CA MET A 173 22.60 5.69 -6.17
C MET A 173 23.60 5.12 -7.20
N PRO A 174 23.37 5.29 -8.52
CA PRO A 174 24.25 4.74 -9.55
C PRO A 174 25.71 5.24 -9.48
N ASP A 175 25.96 6.39 -8.85
CA ASP A 175 27.30 6.93 -8.60
C ASP A 175 27.99 6.34 -7.35
N GLY A 176 27.34 5.40 -6.66
CA GLY A 176 27.80 4.78 -5.43
C GLY A 176 27.55 5.60 -4.16
N SER A 177 26.92 6.78 -4.28
CA SER A 177 26.56 7.59 -3.12
C SER A 177 25.40 6.96 -2.35
N ARG A 178 25.43 7.09 -1.03
CA ARG A 178 24.34 6.62 -0.16
C ARG A 178 23.28 7.71 -0.03
N LYS A 179 22.01 7.34 -0.21
CA LYS A 179 20.85 8.20 0.00
C LYS A 179 19.99 7.67 1.14
N VAL A 180 19.69 8.54 2.10
CA VAL A 180 18.82 8.27 3.25
C VAL A 180 18.02 9.52 3.57
N ASP A 181 16.70 9.43 3.41
CA ASP A 181 15.77 10.55 3.64
C ASP A 181 14.42 10.04 4.17
N SER A 182 13.45 10.95 4.33
CA SER A 182 12.11 10.59 4.80
C SER A 182 11.40 9.59 3.89
N THR A 183 11.63 9.65 2.57
CA THR A 183 11.05 8.73 1.59
C THR A 183 11.62 7.33 1.77
N THR A 184 12.94 7.23 1.95
CA THR A 184 13.64 5.98 2.26
C THR A 184 13.08 5.36 3.54
N LYS A 185 12.84 6.17 4.57
CA LYS A 185 12.24 5.73 5.83
C LYS A 185 10.81 5.21 5.63
N GLN A 186 9.95 5.96 4.95
CA GLN A 186 8.55 5.58 4.73
C GLN A 186 8.43 4.27 3.95
N LEU A 187 9.30 4.06 2.96
CA LEU A 187 9.32 2.82 2.19
C LEU A 187 9.72 1.62 3.04
N LEU A 188 10.72 1.77 3.93
CA LEU A 188 11.03 0.71 4.87
C LEU A 188 9.85 0.40 5.80
N GLU A 189 9.23 1.43 6.39
CA GLU A 189 8.08 1.28 7.29
C GLU A 189 6.91 0.56 6.60
N ALA A 190 6.61 0.92 5.35
CA ALA A 190 5.55 0.29 4.56
C ALA A 190 5.78 -1.20 4.29
N VAL A 191 7.04 -1.66 4.31
CA VAL A 191 7.39 -3.07 4.11
C VAL A 191 7.41 -3.83 5.43
N ILE A 192 8.04 -3.27 6.47
CA ILE A 192 8.25 -4.00 7.73
C ILE A 192 7.03 -4.01 8.64
N GLN A 193 6.22 -2.94 8.65
CA GLN A 193 5.07 -2.86 9.56
C GLN A 193 4.02 -3.95 9.28
N PRO A 194 3.61 -4.21 8.02
CA PRO A 194 2.67 -5.30 7.73
C PRO A 194 3.22 -6.68 8.10
N ALA A 195 4.52 -6.91 7.89
CA ALA A 195 5.17 -8.17 8.26
C ALA A 195 5.18 -8.39 9.77
N VAL A 196 5.53 -7.37 10.55
CA VAL A 196 5.46 -7.43 12.03
C VAL A 196 4.03 -7.61 12.51
N ALA A 197 3.09 -6.82 11.98
CA ALA A 197 1.68 -6.91 12.35
C ALA A 197 1.11 -8.31 12.11
N LYS A 198 1.42 -8.93 10.96
CA LYS A 198 1.01 -10.30 10.64
C LYS A 198 1.57 -11.33 11.63
N LEU A 199 2.80 -11.16 12.09
CA LEU A 199 3.47 -12.11 12.98
C LEU A 199 3.14 -11.93 14.47
N THR A 200 2.66 -10.75 14.89
CA THR A 200 2.52 -10.43 16.32
C THR A 200 1.16 -9.89 16.74
N LEU A 201 0.46 -9.15 15.87
CA LEU A 201 -0.73 -8.38 16.25
C LEU A 201 -2.02 -8.90 15.60
N ARG A 202 -1.91 -9.61 14.47
CA ARG A 202 -3.05 -10.01 13.66
C ARG A 202 -3.87 -11.10 14.34
N LYS A 203 -5.13 -10.77 14.65
CA LYS A 203 -6.09 -11.69 15.28
C LYS A 203 -7.14 -12.21 14.31
N VAL A 204 -7.37 -11.50 13.20
CA VAL A 204 -8.33 -11.84 12.16
C VAL A 204 -7.62 -11.74 10.81
N THR A 205 -7.76 -12.77 9.98
CA THR A 205 -7.22 -12.78 8.62
C THR A 205 -8.35 -12.55 7.64
N VAL A 206 -8.09 -11.70 6.64
CA VAL A 206 -8.95 -11.52 5.47
C VAL A 206 -8.48 -12.49 4.40
N ASP A 207 -9.41 -13.22 3.81
CA ASP A 207 -9.20 -14.14 2.70
C ASP A 207 -9.88 -13.63 1.43
N VAL A 208 -9.52 -14.22 0.28
CA VAL A 208 -10.19 -13.98 -1.00
C VAL A 208 -11.13 -15.14 -1.32
N ASP A 209 -12.37 -14.82 -1.70
CA ASP A 209 -13.30 -15.73 -2.37
C ASP A 209 -13.30 -15.43 -3.86
N GLU A 210 -12.42 -16.11 -4.61
CA GLU A 210 -12.24 -15.91 -6.05
C GLU A 210 -13.53 -16.13 -6.86
N GLY A 211 -14.36 -17.09 -6.44
CA GLY A 211 -15.62 -17.40 -7.13
C GLY A 211 -16.64 -16.27 -7.05
N LYS A 212 -16.65 -15.53 -5.94
CA LYS A 212 -17.52 -14.36 -5.73
C LYS A 212 -16.83 -13.02 -6.03
N LYS A 213 -15.51 -13.04 -6.22
CA LYS A 213 -14.64 -11.85 -6.28
C LYS A 213 -14.88 -10.93 -5.09
N VAL A 214 -14.84 -11.49 -3.88
CA VAL A 214 -14.94 -10.72 -2.62
C VAL A 214 -13.81 -11.07 -1.67
N PHE A 215 -13.44 -10.10 -0.84
CA PHE A 215 -12.65 -10.30 0.37
C PHE A 215 -13.59 -10.68 1.51
N LYS A 216 -13.19 -11.62 2.37
CA LYS A 216 -14.02 -12.04 3.50
C LYS A 216 -13.20 -12.32 4.74
N ALA A 217 -13.80 -12.09 5.90
CA ALA A 217 -13.27 -12.49 7.18
C ALA A 217 -14.39 -12.89 8.14
N GLY A 218 -14.06 -13.78 9.06
CA GLY A 218 -14.89 -14.16 10.19
C GLY A 218 -15.38 -15.61 10.17
N PRO A 219 -16.12 -16.04 11.20
CA PRO A 219 -16.63 -15.24 12.32
C PRO A 219 -15.55 -14.50 13.13
N ILE A 220 -15.78 -13.23 13.44
CA ILE A 220 -14.91 -12.41 14.30
C ILE A 220 -15.34 -12.63 15.75
N ASP A 221 -14.38 -12.96 16.61
CA ASP A 221 -14.62 -13.20 18.03
C ASP A 221 -15.15 -11.94 18.73
N ALA A 222 -16.25 -12.07 19.49
CA ALA A 222 -16.91 -10.97 20.17
C ALA A 222 -16.04 -10.27 21.24
N SER A 223 -15.01 -10.96 21.75
CA SER A 223 -13.99 -10.38 22.63
C SER A 223 -13.07 -9.39 21.91
N LEU A 224 -13.02 -9.42 20.58
CA LEU A 224 -12.25 -8.49 19.76
C LEU A 224 -13.07 -7.27 19.39
N ALA A 225 -14.32 -7.47 19.00
CA ALA A 225 -15.26 -6.40 18.68
C ALA A 225 -16.72 -6.91 18.73
N THR A 226 -17.63 -6.00 19.08
CA THR A 226 -19.06 -6.14 18.80
C THR A 226 -19.38 -5.54 17.44
N TYR A 227 -20.57 -5.83 16.89
CA TYR A 227 -21.04 -5.20 15.66
C TYR A 227 -20.93 -3.68 15.70
N ASP A 228 -21.45 -3.04 16.76
CA ASP A 228 -21.47 -1.57 16.86
C ASP A 228 -20.06 -1.00 16.93
N THR A 229 -19.20 -1.57 17.78
CA THR A 229 -17.81 -1.09 17.93
C THR A 229 -16.98 -1.32 16.67
N PHE A 230 -17.24 -2.40 15.94
CA PHE A 230 -16.59 -2.67 14.65
C PHE A 230 -17.06 -1.68 13.57
N PHE A 231 -18.37 -1.50 13.44
CA PHE A 231 -18.95 -0.58 12.45
C PHE A 231 -18.47 0.86 12.69
N ASP A 232 -18.56 1.33 13.94
CA ASP A 232 -18.13 2.68 14.31
C ASP A 232 -16.61 2.84 14.19
N GLY A 233 -15.85 1.81 14.53
CA GLY A 233 -14.40 1.76 14.32
C GLY A 233 -14.04 1.92 12.84
N MET A 234 -14.75 1.23 11.95
CA MET A 234 -14.53 1.31 10.51
C MET A 234 -14.84 2.71 9.96
N LEU A 235 -15.93 3.34 10.39
CA LEU A 235 -16.22 4.71 9.98
C LEU A 235 -15.16 5.69 10.48
N ALA A 236 -14.69 5.52 11.72
CA ALA A 236 -13.68 6.39 12.28
C ALA A 236 -12.35 6.31 11.52
N ILE A 237 -11.89 5.12 11.12
CA ILE A 237 -10.64 4.98 10.35
C ILE A 237 -10.75 5.63 8.96
N PHE A 238 -11.92 5.61 8.33
CA PHE A 238 -12.13 6.29 7.06
C PHE A 238 -12.14 7.82 7.20
N LYS A 239 -12.56 8.34 8.36
CA LYS A 239 -12.53 9.78 8.67
C LYS A 239 -11.17 10.27 9.15
N GLU A 240 -10.34 9.41 9.74
CA GLU A 240 -9.06 9.76 10.37
C GLU A 240 -7.84 9.50 9.48
N ALA A 241 -8.03 9.29 8.17
CA ALA A 241 -6.93 9.06 7.24
C ALA A 241 -5.96 10.26 7.23
N PRO A 242 -4.64 10.05 7.42
CA PRO A 242 -3.67 11.15 7.44
C PRO A 242 -3.67 11.97 6.15
N GLY A 243 -3.51 13.29 6.29
CA GLY A 243 -3.49 14.19 5.12
C GLY A 243 -4.85 14.28 4.42
N THR A 244 -5.95 14.04 5.13
CA THR A 244 -7.30 14.19 4.57
C THR A 244 -8.14 15.22 5.32
N VAL A 245 -9.09 15.82 4.62
CA VAL A 245 -10.13 16.68 5.16
C VAL A 245 -11.46 15.98 4.99
N VAL A 246 -12.23 15.92 6.08
CA VAL A 246 -13.56 15.31 6.10
C VAL A 246 -14.63 16.39 6.02
N GLU A 247 -15.55 16.23 5.08
CA GLU A 247 -16.75 17.04 4.92
C GLU A 247 -17.98 16.15 5.22
N GLU A 248 -18.67 16.42 6.33
CA GLU A 248 -19.92 15.72 6.68
C GLU A 248 -21.05 16.23 5.77
N LEU A 249 -21.67 15.33 5.00
CA LEU A 249 -22.73 15.67 4.06
C LEU A 249 -24.13 15.38 4.64
N SER A 250 -24.23 14.35 5.49
CA SER A 250 -25.42 13.99 6.26
C SER A 250 -25.03 12.97 7.35
N GLU A 251 -25.98 12.53 8.17
CA GLU A 251 -25.74 11.50 9.20
C GLU A 251 -25.22 10.16 8.65
N THR A 252 -25.53 9.85 7.39
CA THR A 252 -25.17 8.58 6.72
C THR A 252 -24.17 8.78 5.58
N LYS A 253 -23.60 9.98 5.46
CA LYS A 253 -22.77 10.32 4.31
C LYS A 253 -21.69 11.35 4.64
N PHE A 254 -20.45 11.05 4.28
CA PHE A 254 -19.34 11.98 4.41
C PHE A 254 -18.40 11.88 3.20
N LYS A 255 -17.63 12.94 2.97
CA LYS A 255 -16.66 13.03 1.88
C LYS A 255 -15.28 13.22 2.48
N VAL A 256 -14.32 12.47 1.95
CA VAL A 256 -12.91 12.51 2.35
C VAL A 256 -12.10 13.01 1.16
N VAL A 257 -11.47 14.17 1.33
CA VAL A 257 -10.60 14.81 0.33
C VAL A 257 -9.16 14.62 0.77
N VAL A 258 -8.29 14.12 -0.10
CA VAL A 258 -6.85 14.06 0.17
C VAL A 258 -6.29 15.47 -0.01
N ALA A 259 -5.83 16.07 1.09
CA ALA A 259 -5.17 17.36 1.08
C ALA A 259 -3.71 17.15 0.65
N ASN A 260 -3.37 17.60 -0.56
CA ASN A 260 -1.99 17.65 -1.02
C ASN A 260 -1.75 19.05 -1.58
N ASP A 261 -0.64 19.67 -1.20
CA ASP A 261 -0.46 21.14 -1.18
C ASP A 261 -0.64 21.86 -2.53
N ASP A 262 -0.72 21.16 -3.67
CA ASP A 262 -0.96 21.78 -4.99
C ASP A 262 -1.68 20.88 -6.02
N GLN A 263 -2.19 19.70 -5.64
CA GLN A 263 -2.83 18.77 -6.59
C GLN A 263 -4.10 18.13 -6.02
N ASN A 264 -5.26 18.49 -6.58
CA ASN A 264 -6.50 17.77 -6.33
C ASN A 264 -6.35 16.34 -6.87
N MET A 265 -6.17 15.34 -6.01
CA MET A 265 -6.00 13.93 -6.41
C MET A 265 -7.33 13.13 -6.43
N GLY A 266 -8.47 13.82 -6.44
CA GLY A 266 -9.78 13.19 -6.30
C GLY A 266 -10.27 13.15 -4.86
N TYR A 267 -11.45 12.58 -4.65
CA TYR A 267 -12.06 12.44 -3.33
C TYR A 267 -12.87 11.15 -3.24
N THR A 268 -13.12 10.68 -2.02
CA THR A 268 -14.00 9.54 -1.78
C THR A 268 -15.26 10.01 -1.05
N VAL A 269 -16.43 9.59 -1.53
CA VAL A 269 -17.71 9.78 -0.84
C VAL A 269 -18.12 8.47 -0.22
N TYR A 270 -18.26 8.45 1.09
CA TYR A 270 -18.75 7.31 1.84
C TYR A 270 -20.23 7.48 2.12
N ASN A 271 -21.02 6.46 1.78
CA ASN A 271 -22.40 6.29 2.23
C ASN A 271 -22.43 5.08 3.17
N HIS A 272 -23.15 5.14 4.27
CA HIS A 272 -23.24 4.02 5.21
C HIS A 272 -24.66 3.83 5.75
N ASP A 273 -24.99 2.57 6.06
CA ASP A 273 -26.25 2.16 6.66
C ASP A 273 -25.92 1.14 7.76
N LYS A 274 -25.94 1.61 9.01
CA LYS A 274 -25.60 0.79 10.19
C LYS A 274 -26.70 -0.24 10.50
N ASP A 275 -27.92 -0.07 10.00
CA ASP A 275 -28.95 -1.09 10.19
C ASP A 275 -28.73 -2.26 9.25
N LYS A 276 -28.35 -1.98 7.99
CA LYS A 276 -28.01 -2.99 6.99
C LYS A 276 -26.59 -3.54 7.09
N GLY A 277 -25.70 -2.87 7.82
CA GLY A 277 -24.30 -3.27 7.92
C GLY A 277 -23.51 -2.98 6.66
N THR A 278 -23.83 -1.91 5.94
CA THR A 278 -23.16 -1.58 4.68
C THR A 278 -22.42 -0.25 4.74
N VAL A 279 -21.23 -0.21 4.17
CA VAL A 279 -20.48 1.02 3.89
C VAL A 279 -20.05 0.99 2.42
N GLU A 280 -20.33 2.02 1.65
CA GLU A 280 -19.86 2.16 0.27
C GLU A 280 -18.98 3.41 0.16
N GLY A 281 -17.71 3.23 -0.20
CA GLY A 281 -16.81 4.32 -0.59
C GLY A 281 -16.75 4.43 -2.12
N SER A 282 -17.25 5.53 -2.68
CA SER A 282 -17.14 5.83 -4.11
C SER A 282 -16.02 6.85 -4.36
N MET A 283 -15.02 6.49 -5.17
CA MET A 283 -13.91 7.36 -5.53
C MET A 283 -14.23 8.15 -6.80
N PHE A 284 -13.93 9.45 -6.78
CA PHE A 284 -14.18 10.38 -7.88
C PHE A 284 -12.88 11.06 -8.32
N SER A 285 -12.83 11.43 -9.60
CA SER A 285 -11.81 12.29 -10.16
C SER A 285 -11.75 13.64 -9.44
N ALA A 286 -10.63 14.34 -9.61
CA ALA A 286 -10.34 15.66 -9.02
C ALA A 286 -11.43 16.71 -9.27
N ASP A 287 -11.98 16.72 -10.48
CA ASP A 287 -13.06 17.60 -10.92
C ASP A 287 -14.46 17.10 -10.51
N GLY A 288 -14.54 15.93 -9.87
CA GLY A 288 -15.77 15.28 -9.45
C GLY A 288 -16.66 14.75 -10.58
N THR A 289 -16.20 14.79 -11.83
CA THR A 289 -17.06 14.45 -12.99
C THR A 289 -17.17 12.95 -13.24
N LYS A 290 -16.18 12.16 -12.81
CA LYS A 290 -16.10 10.72 -13.10
C LYS A 290 -15.91 9.91 -11.81
N LYS A 291 -16.82 8.97 -11.54
CA LYS A 291 -16.58 7.89 -10.57
C LYS A 291 -15.53 6.94 -11.16
N THR A 292 -14.41 6.77 -10.49
CA THR A 292 -13.30 5.91 -10.96
C THR A 292 -13.44 4.49 -10.44
N SER A 293 -13.89 4.34 -9.19
CA SER A 293 -14.14 3.05 -8.54
C SER A 293 -15.11 3.18 -7.37
N SER A 294 -15.58 2.05 -6.86
CA SER A 294 -16.21 1.95 -5.54
C SER A 294 -15.68 0.76 -4.77
N THR A 295 -15.71 0.84 -3.44
CA THR A 295 -15.54 -0.31 -2.56
C THR A 295 -16.76 -0.42 -1.66
N VAL A 296 -17.36 -1.60 -1.64
CA VAL A 296 -18.52 -1.92 -0.81
C VAL A 296 -18.07 -2.86 0.30
N TYR A 297 -18.39 -2.51 1.54
CA TYR A 297 -18.17 -3.30 2.74
C TYR A 297 -19.53 -3.76 3.28
N THR A 298 -19.62 -5.04 3.65
CA THR A 298 -20.79 -5.65 4.28
C THR A 298 -20.37 -6.29 5.59
N ILE A 299 -21.06 -5.97 6.68
CA ILE A 299 -20.75 -6.40 8.04
C ILE A 299 -21.94 -7.20 8.57
N GLY A 300 -21.76 -8.49 8.79
CA GLY A 300 -22.76 -9.36 9.40
C GLY A 300 -22.89 -9.11 10.91
N LYS A 301 -24.10 -9.16 11.46
CA LYS A 301 -24.33 -8.88 12.90
C LYS A 301 -24.11 -10.10 13.81
N SER A 302 -24.56 -11.29 13.38
CA SER A 302 -24.52 -12.51 14.20
C SER A 302 -24.50 -13.76 13.30
N PRO A 303 -23.34 -14.42 13.13
CA PRO A 303 -22.03 -14.04 13.66
C PRO A 303 -21.52 -12.71 13.08
N LEU A 304 -20.58 -12.06 13.80
CA LEU A 304 -19.89 -10.89 13.26
C LEU A 304 -18.99 -11.34 12.10
N THR A 305 -19.29 -10.87 10.89
CA THR A 305 -18.52 -11.19 9.68
C THR A 305 -18.21 -9.91 8.91
N PHE A 306 -17.23 -9.99 8.02
CA PHE A 306 -16.83 -8.92 7.14
C PHE A 306 -16.72 -9.46 5.72
N GLU A 307 -17.35 -8.79 4.77
CA GLU A 307 -17.13 -9.00 3.34
C GLU A 307 -16.87 -7.65 2.68
N ALA A 308 -15.99 -7.61 1.68
CA ALA A 308 -15.74 -6.41 0.89
C ALA A 308 -15.46 -6.75 -0.56
N TYR A 309 -15.76 -5.83 -1.47
CA TYR A 309 -15.31 -5.93 -2.86
C TYR A 309 -15.12 -4.54 -3.46
N SER A 310 -14.19 -4.43 -4.40
CA SER A 310 -13.97 -3.21 -5.17
C SER A 310 -14.45 -3.39 -6.60
N GLU A 311 -15.14 -2.38 -7.13
CA GLU A 311 -15.66 -2.34 -8.50
C GLU A 311 -15.05 -1.14 -9.23
N LEU A 312 -14.60 -1.36 -10.46
CA LEU A 312 -14.21 -0.29 -11.38
C LEU A 312 -15.45 0.40 -11.95
N ALA A 313 -15.26 1.57 -12.59
CA ALA A 313 -16.34 2.30 -13.26
C ALA A 313 -17.15 1.46 -14.27
N GLY A 314 -16.56 0.39 -14.83
CA GLY A 314 -17.24 -0.55 -15.72
C GLY A 314 -18.05 -1.66 -15.03
N GLY A 315 -18.13 -1.66 -13.69
CA GLY A 315 -18.81 -2.68 -12.90
C GLY A 315 -18.01 -3.97 -12.68
N GLU A 316 -16.78 -4.05 -13.22
CA GLU A 316 -15.91 -5.20 -12.98
C GLU A 316 -15.40 -5.21 -11.54
N ARG A 317 -15.63 -6.33 -10.84
CA ARG A 317 -15.04 -6.61 -9.53
C ARG A 317 -13.60 -7.05 -9.64
N MET A 318 -12.78 -6.56 -8.71
CA MET A 318 -11.37 -6.91 -8.58
C MET A 318 -11.10 -7.55 -7.22
N VAL A 319 -10.36 -8.64 -7.26
CA VAL A 319 -9.68 -9.23 -6.11
C VAL A 319 -8.23 -9.43 -6.51
N GLY A 320 -7.33 -8.69 -5.86
CA GLY A 320 -5.90 -8.69 -6.12
C GLY A 320 -5.14 -8.68 -4.81
N VAL A 321 -3.88 -9.10 -4.80
CA VAL A 321 -3.09 -9.23 -3.57
C VAL A 321 -2.82 -7.86 -2.92
N GLY A 322 -2.67 -6.79 -3.70
CA GLY A 322 -2.56 -5.42 -3.19
C GLY A 322 -3.86 -5.00 -2.50
N LEU A 323 -5.01 -5.24 -3.13
CA LEU A 323 -6.32 -4.97 -2.52
C LEU A 323 -6.57 -5.83 -1.26
N LEU A 324 -6.14 -7.10 -1.26
CA LEU A 324 -6.21 -7.96 -0.08
C LEU A 324 -5.43 -7.37 1.09
N ARG A 325 -4.21 -6.88 0.86
CA ARG A 325 -3.39 -6.20 1.88
C ARG A 325 -4.13 -4.98 2.43
N ARG A 326 -4.71 -4.15 1.57
CA ARG A 326 -5.52 -3.00 2.01
C ARG A 326 -6.73 -3.43 2.85
N MET A 327 -7.44 -4.48 2.48
CA MET A 327 -8.57 -4.97 3.27
C MET A 327 -8.13 -5.51 4.62
N GLN A 328 -6.96 -6.17 4.66
CA GLN A 328 -6.36 -6.61 5.92
C GLN A 328 -5.95 -5.43 6.80
N ASP A 329 -5.37 -4.37 6.22
CA ASP A 329 -5.02 -3.15 6.97
C ASP A 329 -6.28 -2.49 7.54
N VAL A 330 -7.36 -2.40 6.76
CA VAL A 330 -8.69 -1.92 7.21
C VAL A 330 -9.25 -2.79 8.35
N MET A 331 -9.08 -4.11 8.28
CA MET A 331 -9.50 -5.02 9.35
C MET A 331 -8.71 -4.79 10.65
N ASP A 332 -7.37 -4.80 10.56
CA ASP A 332 -6.48 -4.63 11.71
C ASP A 332 -6.70 -3.26 12.38
N ALA A 333 -6.82 -2.22 11.57
CA ALA A 333 -7.23 -0.87 11.92
C ALA A 333 -8.55 -0.80 12.69
N THR A 334 -9.60 -1.39 12.12
CA THR A 334 -10.95 -1.37 12.67
C THR A 334 -10.99 -2.05 14.04
N LEU A 335 -10.35 -3.21 14.17
CA LEU A 335 -10.28 -3.93 15.44
C LEU A 335 -9.50 -3.17 16.51
N ASN A 336 -8.43 -2.48 16.14
CA ASN A 336 -7.70 -1.63 17.07
C ASN A 336 -8.54 -0.44 17.53
N LYS A 337 -9.28 0.19 16.62
CA LYS A 337 -10.20 1.29 16.96
C LYS A 337 -11.35 0.80 17.85
N ALA A 338 -11.96 -0.34 17.52
CA ALA A 338 -13.06 -0.93 18.30
C ALA A 338 -12.66 -1.19 19.76
N LYS A 339 -11.46 -1.72 20.01
CA LYS A 339 -10.93 -1.92 21.38
C LYS A 339 -10.78 -0.60 22.14
N SER A 340 -10.32 0.46 21.48
CA SER A 340 -10.12 1.77 22.13
C SER A 340 -11.45 2.42 22.54
N SER A 341 -12.52 2.23 21.76
CA SER A 341 -13.85 2.79 22.03
C SER A 341 -14.57 2.09 23.18
N GLY A 342 -14.37 0.77 23.35
CA GLY A 342 -14.98 0.01 24.45
C GLY A 342 -14.46 0.38 25.84
N SER A 343 -13.23 0.88 25.93
CA SER A 343 -12.58 1.23 27.20
C SER A 343 -13.10 2.53 27.84
N ILE A 344 -13.68 3.45 27.06
CA ILE A 344 -14.07 4.77 27.57
C ILE A 344 -15.39 4.71 28.35
N PHE A 345 -16.30 3.81 27.98
CA PHE A 345 -17.61 3.68 28.66
C PHE A 345 -17.60 2.72 29.86
N GLY A 346 -16.65 1.78 29.93
CA GLY A 346 -16.53 0.84 31.05
C GLY A 346 -15.98 1.42 32.35
N GLY A 347 -15.32 2.59 32.30
CA GLY A 347 -14.70 3.23 33.47
C GLY A 347 -15.55 4.30 34.16
N LEU A 348 -16.72 4.65 33.61
CA LEU A 348 -17.60 5.69 34.14
C LEU A 348 -18.82 5.15 34.90
N PHE A 349 -18.99 3.83 34.95
CA PHE A 349 -20.09 3.15 35.65
C PHE A 349 -19.62 1.92 36.45
N GLY A 350 -18.33 1.85 36.81
CA GLY A 350 -17.75 0.82 37.66
C GLY A 350 -17.58 1.26 39.11
#